data_AF-A0A9D5QVH5-F1
#
_entry.id   AF-A0A9D5QVH5-F1
#
_cell.length_a   1.000
_cell.length_b   1.000
_cell.length_c   1.000
_cell.angle_alpha   90.00
_cell.angle_beta   90.00
_cell.angle_gamma   90.00
#
_symmetry.space_group_name_H-M   'P 1'
#
loop_
_entity.id
_entity.type
_entity.pdbx_description
1 polymer ?
#
loop_
_entity_poly.entity_id
_entity_poly.type
_entity_poly.pdbx_seq_one_letter_code
_entity_poly.pdbx_strand_id
1 'polypeptide(L)'
;MKHFILSLLLLASGLSVWAEYPRPSQAVNGKYGYYSSTGNVEIRPRYDNALDFREGFAPVEIRGKWGFINLQGRTIAKCQYQEVRNFNYGYAVVRKDNKWGVIDTDGKEVVPCVFDDLGQLSDVTSVVKKYTPVVGEQALQLQQDSVAAK
;
A
#
# COMPACT_ATOMS: atom_id res chain seq x y z
N MET A 1 53.80 -11.45 -7.72
CA MET A 1 53.47 -11.04 -6.34
C MET A 1 52.04 -10.54 -6.35
N LYS A 2 51.12 -11.41 -5.94
CA LYS A 2 49.68 -11.19 -5.92
C LYS A 2 49.28 -10.62 -4.55
N HIS A 3 48.42 -9.60 -4.57
CA HIS A 3 47.68 -9.00 -3.44
C HIS A 3 48.51 -8.20 -2.42
N PHE A 4 48.17 -6.93 -2.21
CA PHE A 4 48.03 -6.27 -0.89
C PHE A 4 47.80 -4.75 -1.03
N ILE A 5 46.63 -4.32 -1.53
CA ILE A 5 45.99 -3.07 -1.05
C ILE A 5 44.49 -3.34 -1.05
N LEU A 6 44.03 -3.98 0.01
CA LEU A 6 42.62 -4.21 0.33
C LEU A 6 42.41 -3.63 1.73
N SER A 7 42.48 -2.31 1.83
CA SER A 7 42.38 -1.58 3.09
C SER A 7 41.83 -0.17 2.88
N LEU A 8 40.53 -0.06 2.64
CA LEU A 8 39.77 1.14 3.04
C LEU A 8 38.36 0.75 3.47
N LEU A 9 38.30 -0.10 4.50
CA LEU A 9 37.16 -0.18 5.40
C LEU A 9 37.29 0.97 6.41
N LEU A 10 36.65 2.09 6.12
CA LEU A 10 36.38 3.15 7.10
C LEU A 10 34.88 3.09 7.44
N LEU A 11 34.60 2.42 8.55
CA LEU A 11 33.61 2.77 9.57
C LEU A 11 32.40 3.61 9.10
N ALA A 12 31.30 2.92 8.78
CA ALA A 12 29.97 3.40 9.14
C ALA A 12 29.31 2.38 10.07
N SER A 13 30.03 1.97 11.13
CA SER A 13 29.38 1.38 12.29
C SER A 13 28.58 2.49 12.97
N GLY A 14 27.26 2.47 12.77
CA GLY A 14 26.34 3.31 13.52
C GLY A 14 25.68 4.42 12.71
N LEU A 15 24.92 4.05 11.69
CA LEU A 15 23.61 4.62 11.40
C LEU A 15 22.96 3.57 10.53
N SER A 16 21.88 2.95 11.00
CA SER A 16 20.93 2.33 10.07
C SER A 16 20.63 3.40 9.02
N VAL A 17 21.12 3.24 7.79
CA VAL A 17 20.57 3.97 6.65
C VAL A 17 19.19 3.35 6.49
N TRP A 18 18.23 3.81 7.30
CA TRP A 18 16.83 3.69 6.96
C TRP A 18 16.73 4.46 5.66
N ALA A 19 16.72 3.74 4.54
CA ALA A 19 16.54 4.37 3.24
C ALA A 19 15.23 5.15 3.32
N GLU A 20 15.35 6.47 3.28
CA GLU A 20 14.19 7.34 3.35
C GLU A 20 13.33 7.08 2.11
N TYR A 21 12.01 7.03 2.29
CA TYR A 21 11.13 6.94 1.15
C TYR A 21 11.29 8.17 0.25
N PRO A 22 11.27 7.99 -1.08
CA PRO A 22 11.30 9.13 -1.97
C PRO A 22 10.03 9.96 -1.75
N ARG A 23 10.18 11.28 -1.84
CA ARG A 23 9.09 12.22 -1.53
C ARG A 23 8.38 12.68 -2.81
N PRO A 24 7.06 12.89 -2.78
CA PRO A 24 6.35 13.46 -3.90
C PRO A 24 6.81 14.91 -4.11
N SER A 25 7.06 15.28 -5.36
CA SER A 25 7.33 16.66 -5.74
C SER A 25 6.80 16.96 -7.14
N GLN A 26 6.36 18.18 -7.35
CA GLN A 26 5.83 18.64 -8.63
C GLN A 26 6.98 19.02 -9.57
N ALA A 27 6.96 18.46 -10.78
CA ALA A 27 7.87 18.86 -11.84
C ALA A 27 7.38 20.12 -12.56
N VAL A 28 8.25 20.73 -13.37
CA VAL A 28 7.96 21.96 -14.13
C VAL A 28 6.70 21.82 -15.02
N ASN A 29 6.39 20.61 -15.50
CA ASN A 29 5.20 20.34 -16.31
C ASN A 29 3.89 20.20 -15.49
N GLY A 30 3.94 20.46 -14.18
CA GLY A 30 2.81 20.38 -13.26
C GLY A 30 2.45 18.97 -12.79
N LYS A 31 3.16 17.93 -13.25
CA LYS A 31 2.93 16.54 -12.80
C LYS A 31 3.79 16.20 -11.59
N TYR A 32 3.27 15.35 -10.73
CA TYR A 32 3.99 14.80 -9.60
C TYR A 32 4.76 13.54 -9.99
N GLY A 33 5.97 13.45 -9.47
CA GLY A 33 6.81 12.25 -9.41
C GLY A 33 7.42 12.09 -8.01
N TYR A 34 8.27 11.10 -7.83
CA TYR A 34 8.95 10.87 -6.56
C TYR A 34 10.45 11.01 -6.71
N TYR A 35 11.04 11.70 -5.74
CA TYR A 35 12.45 12.09 -5.76
C TYR A 35 13.13 11.67 -4.47
N SER A 36 14.39 11.27 -4.56
CA SER A 36 15.24 11.06 -3.39
C SER A 36 15.45 12.39 -2.65
N SER A 37 15.97 12.31 -1.42
CA SER A 37 16.38 13.49 -0.64
C SER A 37 17.48 14.32 -1.32
N THR A 38 18.24 13.71 -2.25
CA THR A 38 19.25 14.39 -3.07
C THR A 38 18.68 14.99 -4.36
N GLY A 39 17.36 14.87 -4.59
CA GLY A 39 16.67 15.40 -5.77
C GLY A 39 16.74 14.49 -7.00
N ASN A 40 17.23 13.25 -6.88
CA ASN A 40 17.25 12.31 -7.99
C ASN A 40 15.83 11.79 -8.26
N VAL A 41 15.47 11.63 -9.53
CA VAL A 41 14.17 11.08 -9.93
C VAL A 41 14.15 9.57 -9.69
N GLU A 42 13.35 9.11 -8.74
CA GLU A 42 13.11 7.67 -8.48
C GLU A 42 11.88 7.18 -9.26
N ILE A 43 10.82 7.99 -9.30
CA ILE A 43 9.61 7.70 -10.08
C ILE A 43 9.30 8.93 -10.94
N ARG A 44 9.36 8.73 -12.25
CA ARG A 44 9.17 9.83 -13.22
C ARG A 44 7.81 10.53 -13.04
N PRO A 45 7.79 11.88 -13.09
CA PRO A 45 6.57 12.66 -13.00
C PRO A 45 5.54 12.29 -14.05
N ARG A 46 4.36 11.88 -13.60
CA ARG A 46 3.23 11.51 -14.48
C ARG A 46 1.86 11.60 -13.81
N TYR A 47 1.81 11.89 -12.51
CA TYR A 47 0.58 11.92 -11.74
C TYR A 47 0.07 13.35 -11.60
N ASP A 48 -1.24 13.52 -11.48
CA ASP A 48 -1.85 14.83 -11.23
C ASP A 48 -1.61 15.26 -9.78
N ASN A 49 -1.58 14.29 -8.87
CA ASN A 49 -1.24 14.45 -7.46
C ASN A 49 -0.58 13.18 -6.92
N ALA A 50 0.16 13.30 -5.83
CA ALA A 50 0.90 12.22 -5.22
C ALA A 50 1.09 12.49 -3.72
N LEU A 51 0.87 11.48 -2.88
CA LEU A 51 1.08 11.56 -1.44
C LEU A 51 2.30 10.75 -1.01
N ASP A 52 2.75 10.95 0.24
CA ASP A 52 3.90 10.26 0.80
C ASP A 52 3.72 8.73 0.84
N PHE A 53 4.84 8.02 0.73
CA PHE A 53 4.86 6.58 0.95
C PHE A 53 4.57 6.25 2.43
N ARG A 54 3.74 5.23 2.63
CA ARG A 54 3.49 4.56 3.92
C ARG A 54 3.47 3.06 3.68
N GLU A 55 4.20 2.31 4.50
CA GLU A 55 4.34 0.85 4.35
C GLU A 55 4.82 0.40 2.95
N GLY A 56 5.56 1.25 2.23
CA GLY A 56 6.04 0.96 0.88
C GLY A 56 5.04 1.24 -0.26
N PHE A 57 3.88 1.84 0.05
CA PHE A 57 2.85 2.22 -0.93
C PHE A 57 2.56 3.71 -0.88
N ALA A 58 2.24 4.30 -2.02
CA ALA A 58 1.87 5.70 -2.10
C ALA A 58 0.58 5.92 -2.92
N PRO A 59 -0.35 6.75 -2.40
CA PRO A 59 -1.48 7.25 -3.17
C PRO A 59 -1.03 8.13 -4.34
N VAL A 60 -1.58 7.88 -5.52
CA VAL A 60 -1.38 8.72 -6.70
C VAL A 60 -2.70 8.98 -7.41
N GLU A 61 -2.81 10.17 -7.97
CA GLU A 61 -4.01 10.63 -8.66
C GLU A 61 -3.77 10.76 -10.17
N ILE A 62 -4.72 10.25 -10.96
CA ILE A 62 -4.78 10.47 -12.40
C ILE A 62 -6.23 10.80 -12.75
N ARG A 63 -6.45 11.94 -13.41
CA ARG A 63 -7.74 12.44 -13.90
C ARG A 63 -8.83 12.45 -12.82
N GLY A 64 -8.50 12.94 -11.63
CA GLY A 64 -9.47 13.08 -10.53
C GLY A 64 -9.77 11.77 -9.79
N LYS A 65 -8.98 10.71 -10.01
CA LYS A 65 -9.16 9.39 -9.37
C LYS A 65 -7.86 8.92 -8.74
N TRP A 66 -7.99 8.37 -7.54
CA TRP A 66 -6.89 7.86 -6.74
C TRP A 66 -6.68 6.37 -6.97
N GLY A 67 -5.40 5.98 -6.94
CA GLY A 67 -4.91 4.60 -6.92
C GLY A 67 -3.65 4.51 -6.08
N PHE A 68 -2.95 3.39 -6.15
CA PHE A 68 -1.74 3.14 -5.37
C PHE A 68 -0.61 2.62 -6.24
N ILE A 69 0.60 3.04 -5.90
CA ILE A 69 1.84 2.51 -6.46
C ILE A 69 2.77 2.01 -5.36
N ASN A 70 3.69 1.13 -5.71
CA ASN A 70 4.79 0.72 -4.83
C ASN A 70 6.05 1.57 -5.04
N LEU A 71 7.12 1.29 -4.27
CA LEU A 71 8.40 2.00 -4.34
C LEU A 71 9.10 1.94 -5.72
N GLN A 72 8.78 0.95 -6.56
CA GLN A 72 9.30 0.88 -7.94
C GLN A 72 8.40 1.62 -8.95
N GLY A 73 7.36 2.31 -8.47
CA GLY A 73 6.37 2.98 -9.31
C GLY A 73 5.42 2.04 -10.05
N ARG A 74 5.33 0.77 -9.63
CA ARG A 74 4.36 -0.18 -10.20
C ARG A 74 2.99 0.09 -9.60
N THR A 75 1.96 0.08 -10.44
CA THR A 75 0.57 0.20 -10.00
C THR A 75 0.17 -1.03 -9.21
N ILE A 76 -0.25 -0.82 -7.96
CA ILE A 76 -0.84 -1.81 -7.08
C ILE A 76 -2.36 -1.78 -7.23
N ALA A 77 -2.95 -0.58 -7.11
CA ALA A 77 -4.36 -0.36 -7.39
C ALA A 77 -4.53 0.72 -8.46
N LYS A 78 -5.35 0.46 -9.47
CA LYS A 78 -5.63 1.42 -10.55
C LYS A 78 -6.27 2.69 -9.99
N CYS A 79 -6.05 3.80 -10.68
CA CYS A 79 -6.68 5.07 -10.35
C CYS A 79 -8.17 5.03 -10.72
N GLN A 80 -9.00 4.60 -9.77
CA GLN A 80 -10.46 4.44 -9.93
C GLN A 80 -11.25 4.93 -8.71
N TYR A 81 -10.58 5.21 -7.59
CA TYR A 81 -11.21 5.59 -6.34
C TYR A 81 -11.44 7.10 -6.28
N GLN A 82 -12.55 7.52 -5.68
CA GLN A 82 -12.85 8.93 -5.41
C GLN A 82 -11.97 9.47 -4.29
N GLU A 83 -11.72 8.64 -3.27
CA GLU A 83 -10.89 8.96 -2.12
C GLU A 83 -10.15 7.72 -1.64
N VAL A 84 -9.01 7.94 -0.97
CA VAL A 84 -8.21 6.87 -0.36
C VAL A 84 -7.60 7.33 0.96
N ARG A 85 -7.29 6.36 1.84
CA ARG A 85 -6.45 6.53 3.03
C ARG A 85 -5.17 5.73 2.84
N ASN A 86 -4.09 6.19 3.47
CA ASN A 86 -2.81 5.50 3.41
C ASN A 86 -2.90 4.06 3.94
N PHE A 87 -1.98 3.21 3.48
CA PHE A 87 -1.81 1.88 4.03
C PHE A 87 -1.48 1.94 5.52
N ASN A 88 -2.15 1.09 6.29
CA ASN A 88 -1.90 0.83 7.70
C ASN A 88 -2.21 -0.63 8.01
N TYR A 89 -1.27 -1.34 8.61
CA TYR A 89 -1.36 -2.79 8.88
C TYR A 89 -1.63 -3.61 7.61
N GLY A 90 -1.08 -3.20 6.45
CA GLY A 90 -1.26 -3.92 5.18
C GLY A 90 -2.59 -3.69 4.47
N TYR A 91 -3.42 -2.76 4.95
CA TYR A 91 -4.70 -2.42 4.33
C TYR A 91 -4.82 -0.93 4.05
N ALA A 92 -5.55 -0.59 2.99
CA ALA A 92 -5.93 0.78 2.68
C ALA A 92 -7.44 0.91 2.53
N VAL A 93 -8.01 1.96 3.12
CA VAL A 93 -9.42 2.29 2.96
C VAL A 93 -9.60 3.11 1.70
N VAL A 94 -10.59 2.74 0.89
CA VAL A 94 -10.86 3.37 -0.40
C VAL A 94 -12.34 3.71 -0.55
N ARG A 95 -12.65 4.76 -1.32
CA ARG A 95 -14.03 5.16 -1.63
C ARG A 95 -14.30 5.03 -3.12
N LYS A 96 -15.35 4.30 -3.47
CA LYS A 96 -15.84 4.13 -4.84
C LYS A 96 -17.36 4.23 -4.84
N ASP A 97 -17.93 4.92 -5.82
CA ASP A 97 -19.38 5.10 -5.96
C ASP A 97 -20.06 5.60 -4.67
N ASN A 98 -19.39 6.53 -3.98
CA ASN A 98 -19.77 7.09 -2.68
C ASN A 98 -19.83 6.10 -1.51
N LYS A 99 -19.28 4.90 -1.66
CA LYS A 99 -19.20 3.90 -0.61
C LYS A 99 -17.74 3.58 -0.25
N TRP A 100 -17.51 3.28 1.01
CA TRP A 100 -16.20 2.90 1.54
C TRP A 100 -16.01 1.39 1.51
N GLY A 101 -14.78 0.97 1.22
CA GLY A 101 -14.30 -0.41 1.22
C GLY A 101 -12.82 -0.46 1.61
N VAL A 102 -12.22 -1.65 1.52
CA VAL A 102 -10.84 -1.89 1.94
C VAL A 102 -10.12 -2.73 0.89
N ILE A 103 -8.91 -2.32 0.55
CA ILE A 103 -7.99 -3.10 -0.30
C ILE A 103 -6.80 -3.63 0.49
N ASP A 104 -6.23 -4.74 0.03
CA ASP A 104 -4.96 -5.29 0.51
C ASP A 104 -3.74 -4.71 -0.24
N THR A 105 -2.54 -5.19 0.10
CA THR A 105 -1.27 -4.81 -0.53
C THR A 105 -1.12 -5.27 -1.99
N ASP A 106 -1.96 -6.20 -2.44
CA ASP A 106 -2.06 -6.59 -3.85
C ASP A 106 -3.02 -5.68 -4.64
N GLY A 107 -3.69 -4.74 -3.95
CA GLY A 107 -4.70 -3.86 -4.53
C GLY A 107 -6.05 -4.53 -4.74
N LYS A 108 -6.29 -5.70 -4.14
CA LYS A 108 -7.58 -6.41 -4.20
C LYS A 108 -8.52 -5.89 -3.15
N GLU A 109 -9.79 -5.70 -3.51
CA GLU A 109 -10.84 -5.35 -2.56
C GLU A 109 -11.15 -6.55 -1.66
N VAL A 110 -10.61 -6.54 -0.44
CA VAL A 110 -10.91 -7.53 0.61
C VAL A 110 -12.21 -7.21 1.35
N VAL A 111 -12.62 -5.95 1.28
CA VAL A 111 -13.95 -5.49 1.71
C VAL A 111 -14.52 -4.64 0.58
N PRO A 112 -15.65 -5.02 -0.03
CA PRO A 112 -16.22 -4.28 -1.13
C PRO A 112 -16.64 -2.87 -0.69
N CYS A 113 -16.66 -1.92 -1.62
CA CYS A 113 -17.11 -0.56 -1.35
C CYS A 113 -18.63 -0.52 -1.15
N VAL A 114 -19.11 -0.76 0.08
CA VAL A 114 -20.54 -0.82 0.42
C VAL A 114 -20.94 0.01 1.65
N PHE A 115 -19.97 0.54 2.40
CA PHE A 115 -20.23 1.30 3.62
C PHE A 115 -20.50 2.77 3.32
N ASP A 116 -21.51 3.36 3.94
CA ASP A 116 -21.84 4.78 3.77
C ASP A 116 -20.93 5.69 4.58
N ASP A 117 -20.54 5.24 5.77
CA ASP A 117 -19.75 6.02 6.72
C ASP A 117 -18.38 5.37 6.96
N LEU A 118 -17.33 6.19 6.93
CA LEU A 118 -15.96 5.77 7.22
C LEU A 118 -15.82 5.20 8.64
N GLY A 119 -16.64 5.65 9.60
CA GLY A 119 -16.68 5.15 10.97
C GLY A 119 -17.04 3.66 11.06
N GLN A 120 -17.72 3.11 10.05
CA GLN A 120 -17.99 1.67 9.94
C GLN A 120 -16.71 0.85 9.67
N LEU A 121 -15.62 1.52 9.29
CA LEU A 121 -14.28 0.96 9.08
C LEU A 121 -13.27 1.45 10.15
N SER A 122 -13.75 1.88 11.32
CA SER A 122 -12.90 2.37 12.42
C SER A 122 -11.87 1.33 12.89
N ASP A 123 -12.21 0.04 12.85
CA ASP A 123 -11.27 -1.07 13.00
C ASP A 123 -11.24 -1.92 11.72
N VAL A 124 -10.38 -1.48 10.79
CA VAL A 124 -10.17 -2.16 9.51
C VAL A 124 -9.80 -3.63 9.71
N THR A 125 -8.99 -3.97 10.71
CA THR A 125 -8.52 -5.35 10.91
C THR A 125 -9.65 -6.28 11.33
N SER A 126 -10.56 -5.82 12.19
CA SER A 126 -11.73 -6.59 12.60
C SER A 126 -12.76 -6.72 11.47
N VAL A 127 -12.97 -5.65 10.69
CA VAL A 127 -13.84 -5.72 9.52
C VAL A 127 -13.30 -6.73 8.50
N VAL A 128 -12.02 -6.65 8.14
CA VAL A 128 -11.43 -7.59 7.18
C VAL A 128 -11.56 -9.04 7.64
N LYS A 129 -11.34 -9.36 8.92
CA LYS A 129 -11.53 -10.73 9.46
C LYS A 129 -12.96 -11.24 9.29
N LYS A 130 -13.96 -10.37 9.38
CA LYS A 130 -15.37 -10.74 9.17
C LYS A 130 -15.67 -11.03 7.69
N TYR A 131 -15.01 -10.32 6.78
CA TYR A 131 -15.21 -10.45 5.33
C TYR A 131 -14.36 -11.57 4.71
N THR A 132 -13.22 -11.89 5.33
CA THR A 132 -12.37 -13.01 4.94
C THR A 132 -12.63 -14.17 5.90
N PRO A 133 -13.55 -15.12 5.58
CA PRO A 133 -13.68 -16.31 6.40
C PRO A 133 -12.33 -17.01 6.45
N VAL A 134 -11.87 -17.32 7.67
CA VAL A 134 -10.71 -18.17 7.88
C VAL A 134 -11.01 -19.46 7.14
N VAL A 135 -10.30 -19.70 6.04
CA VAL A 135 -10.48 -20.88 5.17
C VAL A 135 -10.35 -22.20 5.96
N GLY A 136 -9.86 -22.15 7.21
CA GLY A 136 -9.74 -23.30 8.11
C GLY A 136 -10.89 -23.58 9.09
N GLU A 137 -11.77 -22.62 9.44
CA GLU A 137 -12.76 -22.85 10.52
C GLU A 137 -14.12 -23.35 10.00
N GLN A 138 -14.57 -22.86 8.84
CA GLN A 138 -15.82 -23.36 8.24
C GLN A 138 -15.69 -24.79 7.69
N ALA A 139 -14.47 -25.23 7.34
CA ALA A 139 -14.21 -26.60 6.90
C ALA A 139 -14.28 -27.62 8.05
N LEU A 140 -13.92 -27.21 9.28
CA LEU A 140 -13.94 -28.10 10.45
C LEU A 140 -15.35 -28.29 11.01
N GLN A 141 -16.19 -27.24 10.97
CA GLN A 141 -17.57 -27.32 11.44
C GLN A 141 -18.43 -28.24 10.54
N LEU A 142 -18.25 -28.18 9.22
CA LEU A 142 -18.94 -29.07 8.26
C LEU A 142 -18.54 -30.55 8.42
N GLN A 143 -17.32 -30.83 8.89
CA GLN A 143 -16.88 -32.20 9.20
C GLN A 143 -17.40 -32.71 10.54
N GLN A 144 -17.60 -31.84 11.53
CA GLN A 144 -18.14 -32.22 12.84
C GLN A 144 -19.66 -32.43 12.79
N ASP A 145 -20.38 -31.58 12.06
CA ASP A 145 -21.84 -31.67 11.93
C ASP A 145 -22.29 -32.89 11.07
N SER A 146 -21.43 -33.38 10.17
CA SER A 146 -21.69 -34.60 9.37
C SER A 146 -21.36 -35.91 10.10
N VAL A 147 -20.55 -35.86 11.17
CA VAL A 147 -20.24 -37.02 12.03
C VAL A 147 -21.27 -37.16 13.16
N ALA A 148 -21.90 -36.06 13.60
CA ALA A 148 -22.97 -36.08 14.61
C ALA A 148 -24.36 -36.49 14.06
N ALA A 149 -24.51 -36.62 12.73
CA ALA A 149 -25.75 -37.02 12.06
C ALA A 149 -25.81 -38.52 11.66
N LYS A 150 -24.90 -39.35 12.19
CA LYS A 150 -24.92 -40.82 12.09
C LYS A 150 -25.03 -41.45 13.47
#